data_AF-A0A1M4XA21-F1
#
_entry.id   AF-A0A1M4XA21-F1
#
_cell.length_a   1.000
_cell.length_b   1.000
_cell.length_c   1.000
_cell.angle_alpha   90.00
_cell.angle_beta   90.00
_cell.angle_gamma   90.00
#
_symmetry.space_group_name_H-M   'P 1'
#
loop_
_entity.id
_entity.type
_entity.pdbx_description
1 polymer ?
#
loop_
_entity_poly.entity_id
_entity_poly.type
_entity_poly.pdbx_seq_one_letter_code
_entity_poly.pdbx_strand_id
1 'polypeptide(L)'
;LFQTCLMCHRVGDQGQDFAPALDGSATRENEALLTAILNPDAAVESSYAVFRITKKDGNSMEGYLVKKDDRGTTLGFMGGGSQFIQASDIASQGFMGGRSFMPKGLIDNYSDEQVSDLLSFIKTLN
;
A
#
# COMPACT_ATOMS: atom_id res chain seq x y z
N LEU A 1 -11.89 4.12 -12.78
CA LEU A 1 -11.85 4.67 -11.40
C LEU A 1 -11.28 3.62 -10.45
N PHE A 2 -12.01 2.55 -10.13
CA PHE A 2 -11.56 1.54 -9.16
C PHE A 2 -10.29 0.73 -9.55
N GLN A 3 -9.96 0.65 -10.85
CA GLN A 3 -8.78 -0.09 -11.33
C GLN A 3 -7.45 0.38 -10.71
N THR A 4 -7.34 1.67 -10.35
CA THR A 4 -6.16 2.19 -9.65
C THR A 4 -6.00 1.55 -8.26
N CYS A 5 -7.11 1.26 -7.57
CA CYS A 5 -7.10 0.60 -6.27
C CYS A 5 -6.62 -0.87 -6.39
N LEU A 6 -7.02 -1.55 -7.46
CA LEU A 6 -6.66 -2.94 -7.74
C LEU A 6 -5.17 -3.16 -8.10
N MET A 7 -4.42 -2.08 -8.34
CA MET A 7 -2.97 -2.17 -8.53
C MET A 7 -2.23 -2.65 -7.26
N CYS A 8 -2.85 -2.47 -6.09
CA CYS A 8 -2.26 -2.84 -4.80
C CYS A 8 -3.20 -3.68 -3.93
N HIS A 9 -4.50 -3.44 -4.02
CA HIS A 9 -5.50 -4.09 -3.20
C HIS A 9 -6.19 -5.24 -3.94
N ARG A 10 -6.68 -6.20 -3.17
CA ARG A 10 -7.53 -7.28 -3.65
C ARG A 10 -9.00 -6.99 -3.36
N VAL A 11 -9.87 -7.36 -4.31
CA VAL A 11 -11.32 -7.53 -4.13
C VAL A 11 -11.73 -8.87 -4.73
N GLY A 12 -12.25 -9.77 -3.91
CA GLY A 12 -12.51 -11.15 -4.32
C GLY A 12 -11.22 -11.81 -4.84
N ASP A 13 -11.21 -12.22 -6.11
CA ASP A 13 -10.04 -12.80 -6.79
C ASP A 13 -9.28 -11.81 -7.69
N GLN A 14 -9.71 -10.54 -7.73
CA GLN A 14 -9.12 -9.51 -8.59
C GLN A 14 -8.15 -8.62 -7.82
N GLY A 15 -7.09 -8.16 -8.49
CA GLY A 15 -6.11 -7.21 -7.95
C GLY A 15 -4.84 -7.86 -7.39
N GLN A 16 -4.19 -7.19 -6.43
CA GLN A 16 -2.90 -7.59 -5.86
C GLN A 16 -2.97 -7.72 -4.34
N ASP A 17 -2.02 -8.46 -3.75
CA ASP A 17 -1.89 -8.65 -2.29
C ASP A 17 -0.78 -7.77 -1.69
N PHE A 18 -0.56 -6.58 -2.26
CA PHE A 18 0.45 -5.64 -1.74
C PHE A 18 -0.10 -4.72 -0.64
N ALA A 19 -1.41 -4.68 -0.47
CA ALA A 19 -2.12 -3.85 0.49
C ALA A 19 -3.27 -4.67 1.12
N PRO A 20 -3.96 -4.17 2.16
CA PRO A 20 -5.08 -4.89 2.76
C PRO A 20 -6.16 -5.19 1.71
N ALA A 21 -6.86 -6.31 1.83
CA ALA A 21 -8.04 -6.55 1.01
C ALA A 21 -9.07 -5.42 1.24
N LEU A 22 -9.79 -5.05 0.18
CA LEU A 22 -10.87 -4.05 0.27
C LEU A 22 -12.22 -4.70 0.54
N ASP A 23 -12.36 -6.02 0.40
CA ASP A 23 -13.50 -6.77 0.93
C ASP A 23 -13.70 -6.46 2.42
N GLY A 24 -14.96 -6.32 2.84
CA GLY A 24 -15.35 -5.87 4.18
C GLY A 24 -15.31 -4.35 4.42
N SER A 25 -14.82 -3.55 3.46
CA SER A 25 -14.74 -2.09 3.61
C SER A 25 -16.10 -1.40 3.67
N ALA A 26 -17.19 -2.07 3.31
CA ALA A 26 -18.55 -1.54 3.38
C ALA A 26 -18.93 -1.02 4.79
N THR A 27 -18.39 -1.66 5.83
CA THR A 27 -18.66 -1.33 7.23
C THR A 27 -17.89 -0.10 7.75
N ARG A 28 -16.88 0.40 7.00
CA ARG A 28 -16.07 1.54 7.41
C ARG A 28 -16.83 2.85 7.18
N GLU A 29 -16.75 3.79 8.12
CA GLU A 29 -17.33 5.13 7.94
C GLU A 29 -16.75 5.88 6.73
N ASN A 30 -17.57 6.70 6.06
CA ASN A 30 -17.13 7.46 4.89
C ASN A 30 -15.91 8.34 5.19
N GLU A 31 -15.90 8.98 6.36
CA GLU A 31 -14.78 9.82 6.82
C GLU A 31 -13.48 9.02 6.95
N ALA A 32 -13.57 7.77 7.43
CA ALA A 32 -12.41 6.89 7.56
C ALA A 32 -11.89 6.41 6.20
N LEU A 33 -12.78 6.16 5.24
CA LEU A 33 -12.42 5.84 3.86
C LEU A 33 -11.75 7.02 3.17
N LEU A 34 -12.35 8.21 3.27
CA LEU A 34 -11.79 9.44 2.70
C LEU A 34 -10.44 9.79 3.33
N THR A 35 -10.29 9.63 4.65
CA THR A 35 -9.00 9.82 5.32
C THR A 35 -7.96 8.87 4.75
N ALA A 36 -8.28 7.58 4.57
CA ALA A 36 -7.35 6.61 4.01
C ALA A 36 -6.95 6.93 2.56
N ILE A 37 -7.86 7.47 1.75
CA ILE A 37 -7.60 7.78 0.33
C ILE A 37 -6.86 9.12 0.17
N LEU A 38 -7.30 10.17 0.86
CA LEU A 38 -6.75 11.54 0.73
C LEU A 38 -5.50 11.75 1.58
N ASN A 39 -5.44 11.12 2.76
CA ASN A 39 -4.30 11.21 3.66
C ASN A 39 -3.91 9.81 4.20
N PRO A 40 -3.42 8.92 3.32
CA PRO A 40 -3.07 7.55 3.68
C PRO A 40 -2.07 7.45 4.85
N ASP A 41 -1.18 8.43 5.02
CA ASP A 41 -0.25 8.50 6.16
C ASP A 41 -0.97 8.60 7.52
N ALA A 42 -2.12 9.26 7.58
CA ALA A 42 -2.91 9.39 8.81
C ALA A 42 -3.71 8.12 9.15
N ALA A 43 -3.98 7.28 8.16
CA ALA A 43 -4.72 6.03 8.32
C ALA A 43 -3.81 4.77 8.32
N VAL A 44 -2.50 4.94 8.16
CA VAL A 44 -1.58 3.83 7.94
C VAL A 44 -1.41 2.97 9.19
N GLU A 45 -1.60 1.67 9.02
CA GLU A 45 -1.18 0.67 9.99
C GLU A 45 0.28 0.26 9.75
N SER A 46 1.01 -0.07 10.81
CA SER A 46 2.47 -0.30 10.70
C SER A 46 2.88 -1.37 9.68
N SER A 47 2.04 -2.39 9.44
CA SER A 47 2.29 -3.45 8.46
C SER A 47 2.20 -3.00 7.00
N TYR A 48 1.54 -1.87 6.72
CA TYR A 48 1.34 -1.30 5.39
C TYR A 48 2.08 0.02 5.19
N ALA A 49 2.92 0.40 6.16
CA ALA A 49 3.85 1.49 6.02
C ALA A 49 4.97 1.15 5.01
N VAL A 50 5.61 2.16 4.46
CA VAL A 50 6.79 2.00 3.61
C VAL A 50 7.86 1.22 4.38
N PHE A 51 8.42 0.18 3.78
CA PHE A 51 9.56 -0.54 4.31
C PHE A 51 10.83 -0.06 3.62
N ARG A 52 11.80 0.40 4.41
CA ARG A 52 13.09 0.87 3.89
C ARG A 52 14.17 -0.16 4.21
N ILE A 53 15.04 -0.40 3.23
CA ILE A 53 16.28 -1.16 3.37
C ILE A 53 17.45 -0.25 3.02
N THR A 54 18.41 -0.14 3.92
CA THR A 54 19.71 0.47 3.65
C THR A 54 20.75 -0.64 3.53
N LYS A 55 21.44 -0.69 2.39
CA LYS A 55 22.48 -1.66 2.10
C LYS A 55 23.83 -1.20 2.64
N LYS A 56 24.76 -2.14 2.78
CA LYS A 56 26.14 -1.88 3.26
C LYS A 56 26.99 -1.05 2.30
N ASP A 57 26.61 -1.00 1.03
CA ASP A 57 27.22 -0.14 0.01
C ASP A 57 26.72 1.33 0.10
N GLY A 58 25.81 1.63 1.04
CA GLY A 58 25.22 2.96 1.24
C GLY A 58 23.93 3.22 0.45
N ASN A 59 23.57 2.35 -0.50
CA ASN A 59 22.33 2.51 -1.25
C ASN A 59 21.10 2.20 -0.39
N SER A 60 20.00 2.91 -0.61
CA SER A 60 18.73 2.64 0.06
C SER A 60 17.61 2.41 -0.93
N MET A 61 16.65 1.58 -0.53
CA MET A 61 15.49 1.22 -1.34
C MET A 61 14.25 1.19 -0.45
N GLU A 62 13.12 1.59 -1.03
CA GLU A 62 11.83 1.67 -0.35
C GLU A 62 10.80 0.91 -1.14
N GLY A 63 9.97 0.14 -0.44
CA GLY A 63 8.91 -0.63 -1.06
C GLY A 63 7.93 -1.16 -0.03
N TYR A 64 7.03 -2.00 -0.51
CA TYR A 64 6.17 -2.81 0.35
C TYR A 64 6.96 -4.03 0.84
N LEU A 65 6.81 -4.40 2.11
CA LEU A 65 7.42 -5.62 2.64
C LEU A 65 6.64 -6.84 2.15
N VAL A 66 7.16 -7.53 1.13
CA VAL A 66 6.55 -8.78 0.62
C VAL A 66 6.93 -9.96 1.52
N LYS A 67 8.23 -10.05 1.88
CA LYS A 67 8.73 -11.15 2.70
C LYS A 67 10.01 -10.74 3.43
N LYS A 68 10.18 -11.25 4.64
CA LYS A 68 11.45 -11.23 5.38
C LYS A 68 11.69 -12.59 6.01
N ASP A 69 12.87 -13.16 5.77
CA ASP A 69 13.35 -14.38 6.40
C ASP A 69 14.86 -14.28 6.65
N ASP A 70 15.48 -15.32 7.22
CA ASP A 70 16.90 -15.32 7.58
C ASP A 70 17.84 -15.14 6.36
N ARG A 71 17.36 -15.42 5.15
CA ARG A 71 18.15 -15.25 3.93
C ARG A 71 18.14 -13.82 3.43
N GLY A 72 17.12 -13.04 3.77
CA GLY A 72 17.00 -11.67 3.29
C GLY A 72 15.59 -11.10 3.30
N THR A 73 15.39 -10.08 2.49
CA THR A 73 14.15 -9.31 2.45
C THR A 73 13.74 -9.04 1.02
N THR A 74 12.46 -9.28 0.71
CA THR A 74 11.85 -8.98 -0.59
C THR A 74 10.99 -7.73 -0.46
N LEU A 75 11.33 -6.71 -1.24
CA LEU A 75 10.48 -5.54 -1.44
C LEU A 75 9.61 -5.70 -2.69
N GLY A 76 8.36 -5.28 -2.59
CA GLY A 76 7.43 -5.11 -3.71
C GLY A 76 7.34 -3.65 -4.10
N PHE A 77 7.08 -3.40 -5.38
CA PHE A 77 6.94 -2.06 -5.95
C PHE A 77 5.63 -1.93 -6.73
N MET A 78 5.19 -0.70 -6.89
CA MET A 78 4.05 -0.36 -7.75
C MET A 78 4.25 -0.95 -9.14
N GLY A 79 3.20 -1.56 -9.70
CA GLY A 79 3.26 -2.22 -11.01
C GLY A 79 3.69 -3.70 -10.97
N GLY A 80 3.86 -4.29 -9.78
CA GLY A 80 4.05 -5.74 -9.62
C GLY A 80 5.50 -6.21 -9.62
N GLY A 81 6.46 -5.31 -9.75
CA GLY A 81 7.88 -5.62 -9.59
C GLY A 81 8.21 -6.01 -8.15
N SER A 82 9.20 -6.89 -7.97
CA SER A 82 9.77 -7.15 -6.65
C SER A 82 11.28 -7.32 -6.73
N GLN A 83 11.95 -7.11 -5.61
CA GLN A 83 13.40 -7.27 -5.49
C GLN A 83 13.75 -7.95 -4.17
N PHE A 84 14.55 -9.01 -4.26
CA PHE A 84 15.15 -9.65 -3.11
C PHE A 84 16.52 -9.03 -2.80
N ILE A 85 16.76 -8.76 -1.52
CA ILE A 85 18.01 -8.25 -0.98
C ILE A 85 18.53 -9.29 0.02
N GLN A 86 19.74 -9.80 -0.21
CA GLN A 86 20.36 -10.77 0.69
C GLN A 86 20.64 -10.15 2.06
N ALA A 87 20.42 -10.91 3.14
CA ALA A 87 20.67 -10.44 4.50
C ALA A 87 22.11 -9.97 4.71
N SER A 88 23.07 -10.59 4.03
CA SER A 88 24.49 -10.20 4.04
C SER A 88 24.74 -8.78 3.54
N ASP A 89 23.86 -8.24 2.69
CA ASP A 89 24.03 -6.94 2.04
C ASP A 89 23.30 -5.83 2.79
N ILE A 90 22.45 -6.18 3.77
CA ILE A 90 21.62 -5.24 4.52
C ILE A 90 22.42 -4.68 5.70
N ALA A 91 22.50 -3.35 5.79
CA ALA A 91 23.04 -2.65 6.96
C ALA A 91 21.94 -2.35 7.98
N SER A 92 20.78 -1.90 7.52
CA SER A 92 19.60 -1.67 8.36
C SER A 92 18.32 -1.81 7.54
N GLN A 93 17.22 -2.11 8.21
CA GLN A 93 15.91 -2.24 7.58
C GLN A 93 14.77 -2.05 8.59
N GLY A 94 13.63 -1.54 8.15
CA GLY A 94 12.46 -1.37 9.00
C GLY A 94 11.32 -0.60 8.34
N PHE A 95 10.17 -0.62 9.01
CA PHE A 95 9.02 0.21 8.63
C PHE A 95 9.28 1.68 8.94
N MET A 96 8.91 2.54 8.01
CA MET A 96 8.88 3.98 8.17
C MET A 96 7.52 4.37 8.76
N GLY A 97 7.42 4.33 10.09
CA GLY A 97 6.18 4.66 10.80
C GLY A 97 5.61 6.02 10.37
N GLY A 98 4.29 6.07 10.19
CA GLY A 98 3.58 7.27 9.74
C GLY A 98 3.74 7.61 8.26
N ARG A 99 4.40 6.75 7.46
CA ARG A 99 4.47 6.89 6.00
C ARG A 99 3.84 5.69 5.31
N SER A 100 2.70 5.90 4.69
CA SER A 100 1.96 4.86 3.96
C SER A 100 2.66 4.45 2.69
N PHE A 101 2.59 3.16 2.37
CA PHE A 101 2.94 2.69 1.03
C PHE A 101 1.89 3.08 -0.02
N MET A 102 0.63 3.33 0.39
CA MET A 102 -0.39 3.88 -0.50
C MET A 102 -0.02 5.32 -0.87
N PRO A 103 0.19 5.64 -2.17
CA PRO A 103 0.56 6.98 -2.60
C PRO A 103 -0.53 8.01 -2.30
N LYS A 104 -0.12 9.24 -1.98
CA LYS A 104 -1.02 10.40 -2.01
C LYS A 104 -1.34 10.79 -3.45
N GLY A 105 -2.49 11.43 -3.63
CA GLY A 105 -2.88 12.03 -4.91
C GLY A 105 -3.41 11.07 -5.97
N LEU A 106 -3.76 9.82 -5.58
CA LEU A 106 -4.34 8.84 -6.50
C LEU A 106 -5.65 9.29 -7.14
N ILE A 107 -6.37 10.20 -6.48
CA ILE A 107 -7.66 10.73 -6.92
C ILE A 107 -7.64 12.25 -7.15
N ASP A 108 -6.46 12.89 -7.21
CA ASP A 108 -6.36 14.36 -7.35
C ASP A 108 -7.01 14.88 -8.64
N ASN A 109 -7.10 14.03 -9.68
CA ASN A 109 -7.71 14.35 -10.96
C ASN A 109 -9.16 13.88 -11.08
N TYR A 110 -9.78 13.42 -9.99
CA TYR A 110 -11.17 12.96 -10.00
C TYR A 110 -12.11 14.15 -9.76
N SER A 111 -13.26 14.17 -10.43
CA SER A 111 -14.36 15.07 -10.05
C SER A 111 -15.05 14.58 -8.78
N ASP A 112 -15.83 15.45 -8.14
CA ASP A 112 -16.62 15.09 -6.96
C ASP A 112 -17.56 13.90 -7.23
N GLU A 113 -18.14 13.82 -8.44
CA GLU A 113 -18.96 12.67 -8.86
C GLU A 113 -18.12 11.38 -8.94
N GLN A 114 -16.91 11.45 -9.48
CA GLN A 114 -16.02 10.29 -9.58
C GLN A 114 -15.55 9.80 -8.20
N VAL A 115 -15.36 10.72 -7.25
CA VAL A 115 -15.06 10.38 -5.85
C VAL A 115 -16.28 9.76 -5.17
N SER A 116 -17.47 10.33 -5.37
CA SER A 116 -18.73 9.79 -4.86
C SER A 116 -19.01 8.38 -5.40
N ASP A 117 -18.80 8.15 -6.69
CA ASP A 117 -18.94 6.83 -7.33
C ASP A 117 -17.93 5.82 -6.78
N LEU A 118 -16.68 6.24 -6.55
CA LEU A 118 -15.65 5.39 -5.94
C LEU A 118 -16.05 4.96 -4.52
N LEU A 119 -16.48 5.91 -3.68
CA LEU A 119 -16.94 5.60 -2.32
C LEU A 119 -18.17 4.69 -2.34
N SER A 120 -19.13 4.98 -3.20
CA SER A 120 -20.34 4.16 -3.38
C SER A 120 -19.99 2.73 -3.76
N PHE A 121 -19.01 2.54 -4.65
CA PHE A 121 -18.52 1.21 -5.01
C PHE A 121 -17.85 0.50 -3.82
N ILE A 122 -16.95 1.17 -3.09
CA ILE A 122 -16.30 0.61 -1.89
C ILE A 122 -17.34 0.16 -0.86
N LYS A 123 -18.45 0.90 -0.74
CA LYS A 123 -19.58 0.57 0.14
C LYS A 123 -20.36 -0.69 -0.23
N THR A 124 -20.08 -1.28 -1.39
CA THR A 124 -20.64 -2.58 -1.81
C THR A 124 -19.74 -3.78 -1.46
N LEU A 125 -18.51 -3.53 -1.02
CA LEU A 125 -17.50 -4.56 -0.74
C LEU A 125 -17.69 -5.12 0.69
N ASN A 126 -18.34 -6.28 0.79
CA ASN A 126 -18.61 -6.99 2.05
C ASN A 126 -17.51 -7.96 2.44
#